data_AF-A0A7G3ZCS1-F1
#
_entry.id   AF-A0A7G3ZCS1-F1
#
_cell.length_a   1.000
_cell.length_b   1.000
_cell.length_c   1.000
_cell.angle_alpha   90.00
_cell.angle_beta   90.00
_cell.angle_gamma   90.00
#
_symmetry.space_group_name_H-M   'P 1'
#
loop_
_entity.id
_entity.type
_entity.pdbx_description
1 polymer ?
#
loop_
_entity_poly.entity_id
_entity_poly.type
_entity_poly.pdbx_seq_one_letter_code
_entity_poly.pdbx_strand_id
1 'polypeptide(L)'
;MLVFKRFASSTGAKTVLDEFFTYHTTNAALKPWIYRPKNANILLTMDLKDPVTKAPIKPRKAVPTVAQKVLNDYVASIQPGSNELLEWVRNWTSVTTRKKALWNYISGSHLQNILVSSFFRVGFYTQVVGLLYSRRRDFVKAGNKTAFDVEHFFNTIIMCSLHRNAYKCLRDKEVAKKKLENAWRQVSNRANHTGLANALIKTYCKQQGLETVPVLEQLAETEIKLDQPADIATAADGELAAFVFANKNKYLVARTIQEFSEAQDVDPKISQFVQDYQAVCQKLGKEDLYDLYKSSMAETFAANQDSTKQEAPETANA
;
A
#
# COMPACT_ATOMS: atom_id res chain seq x y z
N MET A 1 -14.68 28.25 -11.14
CA MET A 1 -13.21 28.42 -11.08
C MET A 1 -12.59 27.05 -11.36
N LEU A 2 -12.03 26.83 -12.55
CA LEU A 2 -11.50 25.52 -12.98
C LEU A 2 -10.15 25.27 -12.29
N VAL A 3 -10.15 24.40 -11.28
CA VAL A 3 -8.92 23.96 -10.61
C VAL A 3 -8.20 22.98 -11.55
N PHE A 4 -7.21 23.49 -12.28
CA PHE A 4 -6.24 22.65 -12.98
C PHE A 4 -5.43 21.86 -11.94
N LYS A 5 -5.84 20.62 -11.65
CA LYS A 5 -4.95 19.64 -11.02
C LYS A 5 -3.77 19.45 -11.95
N ARG A 6 -2.60 19.97 -11.58
CA ARG A 6 -1.33 19.68 -12.26
C ARG A 6 -1.07 18.18 -12.18
N PHE A 7 -1.40 17.45 -13.24
CA PHE A 7 -0.84 16.12 -13.47
C PHE A 7 0.65 16.31 -13.77
N ALA A 8 1.49 16.23 -12.74
CA ALA A 8 2.92 16.02 -12.94
C ALA A 8 3.07 14.74 -13.79
N SER A 9 3.87 14.78 -14.87
CA SER A 9 3.88 13.77 -15.93
C SER A 9 3.92 12.34 -15.39
N SER A 10 2.77 11.66 -15.39
CA SER A 10 2.54 10.33 -14.80
C SER A 10 3.32 9.22 -15.51
N THR A 11 3.70 9.44 -16.77
CA THR A 11 4.61 8.58 -17.53
C THR A 11 6.00 8.50 -16.89
N GLY A 12 6.46 9.57 -16.22
CA GLY A 12 7.81 9.62 -15.66
C GLY A 12 8.06 8.58 -14.57
N ALA A 13 7.16 8.46 -13.59
CA ALA A 13 7.35 7.54 -12.46
C ALA A 13 7.32 6.07 -12.91
N LYS A 14 6.38 5.71 -13.80
CA LYS A 14 6.29 4.38 -14.39
C LYS A 14 7.54 4.03 -15.19
N THR A 15 7.97 4.91 -16.10
CA THR A 15 9.17 4.69 -16.91
C THR A 15 10.42 4.51 -16.05
N VAL A 16 10.58 5.30 -14.99
CA VAL A 16 11.73 5.15 -14.06
C VAL A 16 11.71 3.80 -13.35
N LEU A 17 10.54 3.31 -12.92
CA LEU A 17 10.40 1.99 -12.31
C LEU A 17 10.68 0.87 -13.32
N ASP A 18 10.19 1.00 -14.55
CA ASP A 18 10.40 0.03 -15.62
C ASP A 18 11.88 -0.05 -16.03
N GLU A 19 12.58 1.09 -16.09
CA GLU A 19 14.02 1.15 -16.33
C GLU A 19 14.82 0.47 -15.22
N PHE A 20 14.46 0.73 -13.96
CA PHE A 20 15.07 0.08 -12.81
C PHE A 20 14.82 -1.43 -12.77
N PHE A 21 13.59 -1.85 -13.06
CA PHE A 21 13.23 -3.25 -13.19
C PHE A 21 14.03 -3.94 -14.31
N THR A 22 14.09 -3.32 -15.48
CA THR A 22 14.86 -3.80 -16.65
C THR A 22 16.34 -3.94 -16.31
N TYR A 23 16.93 -2.93 -15.66
CA TYR A 23 18.33 -2.96 -15.25
C TYR A 23 18.62 -4.13 -14.32
N HIS A 24 17.78 -4.38 -13.32
CA HIS A 24 18.02 -5.45 -12.35
C HIS A 24 17.76 -6.85 -12.93
N THR A 25 16.79 -6.99 -13.84
CA THR A 25 16.48 -8.25 -14.53
C THR A 25 17.48 -8.61 -15.63
N THR A 26 18.11 -7.62 -16.28
CA THR A 26 19.16 -7.85 -17.29
C THR A 26 20.23 -8.85 -16.83
N ASN A 27 20.69 -9.72 -17.75
CA ASN A 27 21.73 -10.69 -17.47
C ASN A 27 23.00 -9.99 -16.95
N ALA A 28 23.57 -10.50 -15.84
CA ALA A 28 24.71 -9.91 -15.17
C ALA A 28 25.93 -9.74 -16.11
N ALA A 29 26.13 -10.68 -17.03
CA ALA A 29 27.21 -10.60 -18.02
C ALA A 29 27.01 -9.45 -19.03
N LEU A 30 25.76 -9.09 -19.33
CA LEU A 30 25.41 -8.04 -20.29
C LEU A 30 25.41 -6.64 -19.66
N LYS A 31 25.20 -6.52 -18.35
CA LYS A 31 25.06 -5.21 -17.69
C LYS A 31 26.26 -4.27 -17.89
N PRO A 32 27.53 -4.71 -17.77
CA PRO A 32 28.67 -3.84 -17.98
C PRO A 32 28.73 -3.29 -19.40
N TRP A 33 28.26 -4.04 -20.39
CA TRP A 33 28.26 -3.62 -21.79
C TRP A 33 27.13 -2.64 -22.08
N ILE A 34 25.92 -2.93 -21.59
CA ILE A 34 24.72 -2.14 -21.88
C ILE A 34 24.69 -0.82 -21.10
N TYR A 35 25.07 -0.82 -19.82
CA TYR A 35 24.82 0.31 -18.90
C TYR A 35 26.07 1.12 -18.52
N ARG A 36 27.21 0.91 -19.21
CA ARG A 36 28.42 1.72 -19.01
C ARG A 36 28.75 2.48 -20.30
N PRO A 37 28.71 3.82 -20.30
CA PRO A 37 28.95 4.62 -21.51
C PRO A 37 30.28 4.31 -22.21
N LYS A 38 31.34 4.02 -21.45
CA LYS A 38 32.66 3.67 -22.00
C LYS A 38 32.68 2.42 -22.87
N ASN A 39 31.68 1.55 -22.76
CA ASN A 39 31.59 0.30 -23.49
C ASN A 39 30.67 0.40 -24.73
N ALA A 40 30.17 1.60 -25.06
CA ALA A 40 29.21 1.80 -26.15
C ALA A 40 29.74 1.31 -27.51
N ASN A 41 30.98 1.66 -27.86
CA ASN A 41 31.58 1.23 -29.13
C ASN A 41 31.78 -0.29 -29.19
N ILE A 42 32.18 -0.90 -28.06
CA ILE A 42 32.34 -2.36 -27.98
C ILE A 42 30.98 -3.07 -28.14
N LEU A 43 29.94 -2.53 -27.50
CA LEU A 43 28.58 -3.08 -27.63
C LEU A 43 28.09 -3.07 -29.09
N LEU A 44 28.37 -1.98 -29.83
CA LEU A 44 28.04 -1.90 -31.26
C LEU A 44 28.80 -2.96 -32.08
N THR A 45 30.04 -3.29 -31.72
CA THR A 45 30.83 -4.32 -32.43
C THR A 45 30.44 -5.76 -32.07
N MET A 46 29.74 -5.99 -30.96
CA MET A 46 29.35 -7.33 -30.51
C MET A 46 28.08 -7.87 -31.18
N ASP A 47 27.40 -7.07 -32.01
CA ASP A 47 26.15 -7.43 -32.72
C ASP A 47 25.07 -8.10 -31.85
N LEU A 48 25.03 -7.74 -30.56
CA LEU A 48 24.06 -8.30 -29.64
C LEU A 48 22.66 -7.84 -30.01
N LYS A 49 21.73 -8.78 -30.17
CA LYS A 49 20.32 -8.53 -30.47
C LYS A 49 19.45 -8.88 -29.27
N ASP A 50 18.43 -8.07 -29.06
CA ASP A 50 17.37 -8.38 -28.11
C ASP A 50 16.66 -9.68 -28.56
N PRO A 51 16.51 -10.68 -27.69
CA PRO A 51 15.98 -11.99 -28.07
C PRO A 51 14.50 -11.95 -28.48
N VAL A 52 13.74 -10.95 -28.02
CA VAL A 52 12.30 -10.80 -28.30
C VAL A 52 12.09 -9.96 -29.54
N THR A 53 12.75 -8.81 -29.64
CA THR A 53 12.52 -7.85 -30.72
C THR A 53 13.47 -8.00 -31.91
N LYS A 54 14.50 -8.86 -31.79
CA LYS A 54 15.60 -9.04 -32.76
C LYS A 54 16.37 -7.76 -33.09
N ALA A 55 16.07 -6.64 -32.42
CA ALA A 55 16.70 -5.35 -32.63
C ALA A 55 18.09 -5.29 -31.97
N PRO A 56 19.06 -4.53 -32.52
CA PRO A 56 20.35 -4.33 -31.87
C PRO A 56 20.22 -3.72 -30.48
N ILE A 57 20.94 -4.26 -29.51
CA ILE A 57 20.96 -3.73 -28.15
C ILE A 57 21.73 -2.41 -28.15
N LYS A 58 21.02 -1.32 -27.84
CA LYS A 58 21.62 0.01 -27.76
C LYS A 58 22.23 0.27 -26.37
N PRO A 59 23.34 1.03 -26.30
CA PRO A 59 23.86 1.52 -25.03
C PRO A 59 22.80 2.33 -24.28
N ARG A 60 22.69 2.12 -22.98
CA ARG A 60 21.79 2.84 -22.08
C ARG A 60 22.58 3.70 -21.10
N LYS A 61 21.94 4.76 -20.59
CA LYS A 61 22.51 5.56 -19.50
C LYS A 61 22.70 4.70 -18.25
N ALA A 62 23.68 5.06 -17.43
CA ALA A 62 23.83 4.45 -16.12
C ALA A 62 22.54 4.70 -15.31
N VAL A 63 22.00 3.65 -14.69
CA VAL A 63 20.75 3.73 -13.94
C VAL A 63 21.04 4.20 -12.51
N PRO A 64 20.55 5.38 -12.09
CA PRO A 64 20.72 5.86 -10.73
C PRO A 64 19.90 5.02 -9.74
N THR A 65 20.23 5.14 -8.45
CA THR A 65 19.36 4.63 -7.39
C THR A 65 18.00 5.33 -7.47
N VAL A 66 16.94 4.55 -7.67
CA VAL A 66 15.58 5.09 -7.74
C VAL A 66 15.10 5.43 -6.33
N ALA A 67 14.60 6.65 -6.15
CA ALA A 67 14.04 7.08 -4.87
C ALA A 67 12.77 6.26 -4.55
N GLN A 68 12.56 5.94 -3.27
CA GLN A 68 11.35 5.21 -2.83
C GLN A 68 10.05 5.97 -3.16
N LYS A 69 10.09 7.31 -3.13
CA LYS A 69 8.95 8.16 -3.49
C LYS A 69 8.39 7.85 -4.89
N VAL A 70 9.21 7.43 -5.84
CA VAL A 70 8.79 7.13 -7.22
C VAL A 70 7.70 6.06 -7.26
N LEU A 71 7.77 5.04 -6.40
CA LEU A 71 6.71 4.03 -6.30
C LEU A 71 5.41 4.61 -5.76
N ASN A 72 5.50 5.49 -4.76
CA ASN A 72 4.31 6.15 -4.22
C ASN A 72 3.65 7.07 -5.25
N ASP A 73 4.44 7.80 -6.02
CA ASP A 73 3.96 8.68 -7.09
C ASP A 73 3.32 7.86 -8.23
N TYR A 74 3.94 6.72 -8.61
CA TYR A 74 3.35 5.79 -9.58
C TYR A 74 2.01 5.24 -9.08
N VAL A 75 1.96 4.68 -7.88
CA VAL A 75 0.71 4.16 -7.30
C VAL A 75 -0.34 5.26 -7.27
N ALA A 76 0.02 6.49 -6.87
CA ALA A 76 -0.89 7.63 -6.84
C ALA A 76 -1.43 8.04 -8.22
N SER A 77 -0.73 7.72 -9.31
CA SER A 77 -1.13 8.06 -10.68
C SER A 77 -2.11 7.07 -11.34
N ILE A 78 -2.24 5.86 -10.79
CA ILE A 78 -3.10 4.81 -11.36
C ILE A 78 -4.57 5.19 -11.25
N GLN A 79 -5.28 5.07 -12.37
CA GLN A 79 -6.70 5.41 -12.49
C GLN A 79 -7.58 4.42 -11.71
N PRO A 80 -8.71 4.89 -11.14
CA PRO A 80 -9.73 4.02 -10.55
C PRO A 80 -10.19 2.92 -11.51
N GLY A 81 -10.47 1.73 -10.99
CA GLY A 81 -10.93 0.57 -11.77
C GLY A 81 -9.85 -0.12 -12.63
N SER A 82 -8.62 0.40 -12.68
CA SER A 82 -7.53 -0.19 -13.45
C SER A 82 -6.95 -1.43 -12.77
N ASN A 83 -6.68 -2.48 -13.55
CA ASN A 83 -5.96 -3.67 -13.10
C ASN A 83 -4.42 -3.46 -13.05
N GLU A 84 -3.93 -2.30 -13.49
CA GLU A 84 -2.51 -1.98 -13.66
C GLU A 84 -1.70 -2.16 -12.37
N LEU A 85 -2.26 -1.80 -11.21
CA LEU A 85 -1.58 -1.97 -9.93
C LEU A 85 -1.34 -3.45 -9.63
N LEU A 86 -2.35 -4.31 -9.85
CA LEU A 86 -2.25 -5.75 -9.62
C LEU A 86 -1.23 -6.38 -10.56
N GLU A 87 -1.27 -6.03 -11.85
CA GLU A 87 -0.31 -6.53 -12.84
C GLU A 87 1.11 -6.08 -12.53
N TRP A 88 1.29 -4.82 -12.11
CA TRP A 88 2.59 -4.31 -11.71
C TRP A 88 3.16 -5.09 -10.52
N VAL A 89 2.37 -5.32 -9.45
CA VAL A 89 2.83 -6.12 -8.31
C VAL A 89 3.16 -7.56 -8.73
N ARG A 90 2.35 -8.15 -9.63
CA ARG A 90 2.58 -9.50 -10.15
C ARG A 90 3.89 -9.59 -10.92
N ASN A 91 4.14 -8.63 -11.80
CA ASN A 91 5.35 -8.55 -12.61
C ASN A 91 6.58 -8.28 -11.76
N TRP A 92 6.47 -7.35 -10.79
CA TRP A 92 7.57 -7.05 -9.89
C TRP A 92 8.00 -8.26 -9.05
N THR A 93 7.03 -9.07 -8.64
CA THR A 93 7.25 -10.26 -7.79
C THR A 93 7.46 -11.56 -8.56
N SER A 94 7.48 -11.53 -9.90
CA SER A 94 7.75 -12.72 -10.73
C SER A 94 9.25 -13.03 -10.86
N VAL A 95 10.11 -12.07 -10.51
CA VAL A 95 11.57 -12.20 -10.58
C VAL A 95 12.14 -13.13 -9.50
N THR A 96 13.28 -13.75 -9.75
CA THR A 96 13.92 -14.63 -8.76
C THR A 96 14.35 -13.87 -7.49
N THR A 97 14.25 -14.51 -6.32
CA THR A 97 14.63 -13.95 -5.01
C THR A 97 16.12 -13.58 -4.90
N ARG A 98 16.96 -14.07 -5.82
CA ARG A 98 18.37 -13.68 -5.94
C ARG A 98 18.54 -12.21 -6.33
N LYS A 99 17.55 -11.59 -7.00
CA LYS A 99 17.54 -10.18 -7.38
C LYS A 99 17.16 -9.27 -6.20
N LYS A 100 17.93 -9.35 -5.10
CA LYS A 100 17.61 -8.71 -3.81
C LYS A 100 17.28 -7.22 -3.90
N ALA A 101 17.93 -6.49 -4.82
CA ALA A 101 17.66 -5.07 -5.02
C ALA A 101 16.18 -4.77 -5.36
N LEU A 102 15.52 -5.62 -6.17
CA LEU A 102 14.11 -5.44 -6.51
C LEU A 102 13.20 -5.79 -5.32
N TRP A 103 13.52 -6.86 -4.61
CA TRP A 103 12.74 -7.28 -3.44
C TRP A 103 12.85 -6.31 -2.28
N ASN A 104 14.05 -5.76 -2.02
CA ASN A 104 14.31 -4.82 -0.93
C ASN A 104 13.88 -3.38 -1.26
N TYR A 105 13.52 -3.09 -2.52
CA TYR A 105 12.98 -1.79 -2.90
C TYR A 105 11.58 -1.56 -2.31
N ILE A 106 10.78 -2.62 -2.18
CA ILE A 106 9.44 -2.55 -1.58
C ILE A 106 9.57 -2.55 -0.05
N SER A 107 9.19 -1.46 0.61
CA SER A 107 9.16 -1.34 2.07
C SER A 107 7.76 -1.64 2.62
N GLY A 108 7.62 -1.72 3.95
CA GLY A 108 6.31 -1.81 4.60
C GLY A 108 5.40 -0.64 4.21
N SER A 109 5.94 0.59 4.19
CA SER A 109 5.24 1.79 3.73
C SER A 109 4.74 1.67 2.28
N HIS A 110 5.53 1.07 1.38
CA HIS A 110 5.07 0.80 0.01
C HIS A 110 3.90 -0.19 -0.02
N LEU A 111 3.98 -1.28 0.74
CA LEU A 111 2.87 -2.24 0.82
C LEU A 111 1.61 -1.59 1.39
N GLN A 112 1.74 -0.76 2.43
CA GLN A 112 0.62 0.00 2.97
C GLN A 112 0.01 0.91 1.91
N ASN A 113 0.80 1.66 1.16
CA ASN A 113 0.28 2.54 0.11
C ASN A 113 -0.42 1.75 -1.02
N ILE A 114 0.14 0.60 -1.42
CA ILE A 114 -0.47 -0.31 -2.40
C ILE A 114 -1.82 -0.85 -1.88
N LEU A 115 -1.88 -1.28 -0.62
CA LEU A 115 -3.09 -1.81 0.00
C LEU A 115 -4.17 -0.73 0.18
N VAL A 116 -3.79 0.45 0.68
CA VAL A 116 -4.70 1.60 0.81
C VAL A 116 -5.23 2.00 -0.57
N SER A 117 -4.36 2.15 -1.57
CA SER A 117 -4.77 2.57 -2.91
C SER A 117 -5.65 1.53 -3.60
N SER A 118 -5.32 0.24 -3.50
CA SER A 118 -6.15 -0.85 -4.05
C SER A 118 -7.51 -0.98 -3.33
N PHE A 119 -7.60 -0.60 -2.05
CA PHE A 119 -8.86 -0.66 -1.33
C PHE A 119 -9.76 0.55 -1.58
N PHE A 120 -9.24 1.76 -1.40
CA PHE A 120 -10.05 2.98 -1.40
C PHE A 120 -10.21 3.63 -2.77
N ARG A 121 -9.36 3.31 -3.76
CA ARG A 121 -9.34 4.09 -5.03
C ARG A 121 -9.28 3.26 -6.29
N VAL A 122 -8.39 2.28 -6.37
CA VAL A 122 -8.14 1.53 -7.62
C VAL A 122 -9.06 0.31 -7.73
N GLY A 123 -9.33 -0.37 -6.63
CA GLY A 123 -9.98 -1.68 -6.63
C GLY A 123 -8.98 -2.84 -6.61
N PHE A 124 -9.49 -4.07 -6.78
CA PHE A 124 -8.70 -5.32 -6.76
C PHE A 124 -7.98 -5.64 -5.43
N TYR A 125 -8.38 -5.02 -4.32
CA TYR A 125 -7.78 -5.25 -2.99
C TYR A 125 -7.66 -6.73 -2.63
N THR A 126 -8.70 -7.54 -2.83
CA THR A 126 -8.67 -8.96 -2.43
C THR A 126 -7.61 -9.73 -3.21
N GLN A 127 -7.47 -9.46 -4.51
CA GLN A 127 -6.48 -10.06 -5.39
C GLN A 127 -5.07 -9.60 -5.02
N VAL A 128 -4.88 -8.32 -4.68
CA VAL A 128 -3.60 -7.78 -4.21
C VAL A 128 -3.17 -8.44 -2.89
N VAL A 129 -4.09 -8.56 -1.92
CA VAL A 129 -3.83 -9.25 -0.65
C VAL A 129 -3.46 -10.71 -0.89
N GLY A 130 -4.23 -11.44 -1.70
CA GLY A 130 -3.95 -12.83 -2.05
C GLY A 130 -2.57 -13.01 -2.71
N LEU A 131 -2.21 -12.11 -3.62
CA LEU A 131 -0.90 -12.09 -4.25
C LEU A 131 0.22 -11.85 -3.22
N LEU A 132 0.08 -10.84 -2.35
CA LEU A 132 1.08 -10.56 -1.31
C LEU A 132 1.24 -11.73 -0.33
N TYR A 133 0.14 -12.37 0.08
CA TYR A 133 0.18 -13.57 0.91
C TYR A 133 0.94 -14.72 0.22
N SER A 134 0.67 -14.95 -1.07
CA SER A 134 1.39 -15.98 -1.84
C SER A 134 2.89 -15.70 -1.97
N ARG A 135 3.29 -14.42 -1.99
CA ARG A 135 4.68 -13.97 -2.15
C ARG A 135 5.42 -13.72 -0.85
N ARG A 136 4.77 -13.79 0.32
CA ARG A 136 5.39 -13.54 1.63
C ARG A 136 6.67 -14.35 1.84
N ARG A 137 6.67 -15.63 1.47
CA ARG A 137 7.86 -16.50 1.57
C ARG A 137 9.01 -16.02 0.70
N ASP A 138 8.73 -15.46 -0.47
CA ASP A 138 9.73 -14.97 -1.40
C ASP A 138 10.38 -13.67 -0.91
N PHE A 139 9.59 -12.76 -0.31
CA PHE A 139 10.12 -11.57 0.38
C PHE A 139 11.08 -11.96 1.51
N VAL A 140 10.70 -12.94 2.34
CA VAL A 140 11.55 -13.44 3.43
C VAL A 140 12.84 -14.06 2.87
N LYS A 141 12.75 -14.90 1.83
CA LYS A 141 13.91 -15.52 1.17
C LYS A 141 14.86 -14.49 0.56
N ALA A 142 14.34 -13.38 0.05
CA ALA A 142 15.14 -12.28 -0.50
C ALA A 142 15.81 -11.41 0.59
N GLY A 143 15.45 -11.61 1.87
CA GLY A 143 15.97 -10.86 3.00
C GLY A 143 15.09 -9.68 3.43
N ASN A 144 13.94 -9.48 2.79
CA ASN A 144 13.00 -8.40 3.09
C ASN A 144 11.90 -8.86 4.06
N LYS A 145 12.29 -9.17 5.30
CA LYS A 145 11.33 -9.59 6.34
C LYS A 145 10.49 -8.43 6.86
N THR A 146 11.01 -7.21 6.79
CA THR A 146 10.40 -6.01 7.38
C THR A 146 9.26 -5.44 6.55
N ALA A 147 9.11 -5.82 5.28
CA ALA A 147 7.95 -5.38 4.49
C ALA A 147 6.60 -5.85 5.06
N PHE A 148 6.57 -7.04 5.69
CA PHE A 148 5.37 -7.61 6.32
C PHE A 148 5.39 -7.33 7.83
N ASP A 149 5.25 -6.06 8.20
CA ASP A 149 5.24 -5.62 9.60
C ASP A 149 3.83 -5.31 10.14
N VAL A 150 3.72 -5.13 11.46
CA VAL A 150 2.45 -4.82 12.12
C VAL A 150 1.92 -3.44 11.71
N GLU A 151 2.76 -2.41 11.79
CA GLU A 151 2.37 -1.00 11.63
C GLU A 151 1.81 -0.66 10.25
N HIS A 152 2.41 -1.23 9.21
CA HIS A 152 2.09 -0.94 7.81
C HIS A 152 1.20 -2.01 7.21
N PHE A 153 1.57 -3.29 7.34
CA PHE A 153 0.87 -4.35 6.62
C PHE A 153 -0.35 -4.83 7.40
N PHE A 154 -0.17 -5.32 8.62
CA PHE A 154 -1.26 -5.89 9.40
C PHE A 154 -2.35 -4.86 9.72
N ASN A 155 -1.96 -3.70 10.25
CA ASN A 155 -2.91 -2.63 10.59
C ASN A 155 -3.73 -2.22 9.36
N THR A 156 -3.12 -2.09 8.19
CA THR A 156 -3.86 -1.77 6.96
C THR A 156 -4.80 -2.88 6.52
N ILE A 157 -4.41 -4.16 6.64
CA ILE A 157 -5.32 -5.28 6.34
C ILE A 157 -6.56 -5.25 7.23
N ILE A 158 -6.39 -5.03 8.54
CA ILE A 158 -7.52 -4.99 9.48
C ILE A 158 -8.37 -3.74 9.26
N MET A 159 -7.75 -2.58 9.05
CA MET A 159 -8.43 -1.33 8.72
C MET A 159 -9.31 -1.49 7.48
N CYS A 160 -8.76 -2.00 6.37
CA CYS A 160 -9.54 -2.27 5.16
C CYS A 160 -10.62 -3.34 5.38
N SER A 161 -10.38 -4.31 6.26
CA SER A 161 -11.38 -5.34 6.59
C SER A 161 -12.57 -4.76 7.36
N LEU A 162 -12.34 -3.86 8.32
CA LEU A 162 -13.42 -3.15 9.05
C LEU A 162 -14.34 -2.40 8.09
N HIS A 163 -13.75 -1.61 7.18
CA HIS A 163 -14.49 -0.88 6.15
C HIS A 163 -15.26 -1.81 5.21
N ARG A 164 -14.60 -2.88 4.74
CA ARG A 164 -15.24 -3.86 3.85
C ARG A 164 -16.42 -4.55 4.52
N ASN A 165 -16.27 -4.93 5.78
CA ASN A 165 -17.30 -5.63 6.53
C ASN A 165 -18.51 -4.73 6.76
N ALA A 166 -18.27 -3.45 7.10
CA ALA A 166 -19.34 -2.46 7.23
C ALA A 166 -20.09 -2.26 5.91
N TYR A 167 -19.36 -2.05 4.80
CA TYR A 167 -19.97 -1.81 3.49
C TYR A 167 -20.75 -3.03 2.96
N LYS A 168 -20.21 -4.24 3.14
CA LYS A 168 -20.83 -5.48 2.63
C LYS A 168 -21.73 -6.17 3.66
N CYS A 169 -21.99 -5.55 4.82
CA CYS A 169 -22.73 -6.13 5.94
C CYS A 169 -22.25 -7.54 6.33
N LEU A 170 -20.93 -7.77 6.32
CA LEU A 170 -20.35 -9.09 6.61
C LEU A 170 -20.19 -9.27 8.12
N ARG A 171 -20.87 -10.27 8.67
CA ARG A 171 -20.81 -10.62 10.09
C ARG A 171 -20.86 -12.14 10.26
N ASP A 172 -19.68 -12.76 10.17
CA ASP A 172 -19.49 -14.19 10.42
C ASP A 172 -18.29 -14.35 11.37
N LYS A 173 -18.58 -14.76 12.61
CA LYS A 173 -17.59 -14.86 13.69
C LYS A 173 -16.46 -15.83 13.33
N GLU A 174 -16.78 -16.99 12.76
CA GLU A 174 -15.80 -18.03 12.45
C GLU A 174 -14.89 -17.61 11.30
N VAL A 175 -15.48 -17.03 10.25
CA VAL A 175 -14.73 -16.50 9.11
C VAL A 175 -13.87 -15.31 9.54
N ALA A 176 -14.39 -14.42 10.38
CA ALA A 176 -13.66 -13.27 10.91
C ALA A 176 -12.45 -13.69 11.73
N LYS A 177 -12.63 -14.63 12.67
CA LYS A 177 -11.53 -15.19 13.47
C LYS A 177 -10.44 -15.79 12.58
N LYS A 178 -10.81 -16.64 11.62
CA LYS A 178 -9.86 -17.25 10.67
C LYS A 178 -9.12 -16.21 9.84
N LYS A 179 -9.80 -15.15 9.39
CA LYS A 179 -9.18 -14.04 8.62
C LYS A 179 -8.17 -13.29 9.47
N LEU A 180 -8.51 -12.96 10.72
CA LEU A 180 -7.62 -12.28 11.65
C LEU A 180 -6.36 -13.11 11.93
N GLU A 181 -6.52 -14.38 12.28
CA GLU A 181 -5.40 -15.30 12.52
C GLU A 181 -4.53 -15.49 11.27
N ASN A 182 -5.16 -15.64 10.09
CA ASN A 182 -4.42 -15.77 8.85
C ASN A 182 -3.63 -14.50 8.52
N ALA A 183 -4.23 -13.31 8.70
CA ALA A 183 -3.52 -12.04 8.52
C ALA A 183 -2.31 -11.93 9.45
N TRP A 184 -2.48 -12.30 10.73
CA TRP A 184 -1.39 -12.31 11.71
C TRP A 184 -0.26 -13.27 11.35
N ARG A 185 -0.58 -14.46 10.80
CA ARG A 185 0.43 -15.44 10.35
C ARG A 185 1.30 -14.93 9.21
N GLN A 186 0.84 -13.95 8.43
CA GLN A 186 1.64 -13.34 7.36
C GLN A 186 2.64 -12.31 7.88
N VAL A 187 2.44 -11.80 9.09
CA VAL A 187 3.32 -10.81 9.73
C VAL A 187 4.64 -11.48 10.10
N SER A 188 5.72 -10.89 9.60
CA SER A 188 7.10 -11.36 9.82
C SER A 188 7.86 -10.50 10.82
N ASN A 189 7.51 -9.22 10.93
CA ASN A 189 7.96 -8.32 11.98
C ASN A 189 6.77 -7.97 12.89
N ARG A 190 6.73 -8.54 14.09
CA ARG A 190 5.59 -8.44 15.04
C ARG A 190 5.68 -7.26 16.01
N ALA A 191 6.65 -6.36 15.83
CA ALA A 191 6.77 -5.19 16.70
C ALA A 191 5.59 -4.23 16.52
N ASN A 192 4.82 -4.04 17.59
CA ASN A 192 3.77 -3.03 17.70
C ASN A 192 4.39 -1.79 18.37
N HIS A 193 4.73 -0.78 17.60
CA HIS A 193 5.40 0.42 18.08
C HIS A 193 4.41 1.49 18.56
N THR A 194 3.24 1.58 17.91
CA THR A 194 2.26 2.64 18.18
C THR A 194 1.17 2.21 19.17
N GLY A 195 1.03 0.91 19.44
CA GLY A 195 -0.09 0.37 20.21
C GLY A 195 -1.38 0.24 19.40
N LEU A 196 -1.47 0.85 18.20
CA LEU A 196 -2.69 0.87 17.39
C LEU A 196 -3.16 -0.54 16.99
N ALA A 197 -2.25 -1.51 16.86
CA ALA A 197 -2.64 -2.87 16.51
C ALA A 197 -3.56 -3.50 17.57
N ASN A 198 -3.28 -3.30 18.87
CA ASN A 198 -4.13 -3.82 19.94
C ASN A 198 -5.53 -3.20 19.90
N ALA A 199 -5.62 -1.87 19.73
CA ALA A 199 -6.89 -1.16 19.63
C ALA A 199 -7.69 -1.57 18.39
N LEU A 200 -7.02 -1.71 17.25
CA LEU A 200 -7.64 -2.11 15.99
C LEU A 200 -8.16 -3.56 16.01
N ILE A 201 -7.42 -4.48 16.64
CA ILE A 201 -7.88 -5.87 16.85
C ILE A 201 -9.11 -5.89 17.74
N LYS A 202 -9.13 -5.14 18.85
CA LYS A 202 -10.30 -5.01 19.73
C LYS A 202 -11.51 -4.49 18.96
N THR A 203 -11.32 -3.44 18.15
CA THR A 203 -12.34 -2.87 17.27
C THR A 203 -12.89 -3.91 16.29
N TYR A 204 -12.02 -4.66 15.62
CA TYR A 204 -12.40 -5.72 14.69
C TYR A 204 -13.20 -6.84 15.36
N CYS A 205 -12.75 -7.29 16.54
CA CYS A 205 -13.45 -8.33 17.29
C CYS A 205 -14.86 -7.89 17.67
N LYS A 206 -15.02 -6.65 18.18
CA LYS A 206 -16.32 -6.08 18.53
C LYS A 206 -17.24 -5.97 17.31
N GLN A 207 -16.77 -5.41 16.19
CA GLN A 207 -17.56 -5.29 14.96
C GLN A 207 -18.10 -6.66 14.49
N GLN A 208 -17.29 -7.71 14.63
CA GLN A 208 -17.65 -9.06 14.20
C GLN A 208 -18.43 -9.86 15.27
N GLY A 209 -18.58 -9.32 16.49
CA GLY A 209 -19.25 -9.99 17.60
C GLY A 209 -18.43 -11.14 18.21
N LEU A 210 -17.10 -11.07 18.12
CA LEU A 210 -16.20 -11.98 18.82
C LEU A 210 -16.13 -11.58 20.30
N GLU A 211 -16.47 -12.51 21.18
CA GLU A 211 -16.48 -12.30 22.64
C GLU A 211 -15.07 -12.16 23.21
N THR A 212 -14.10 -12.84 22.61
CA THR A 212 -12.69 -12.80 23.01
C THR A 212 -11.78 -12.57 21.81
N VAL A 213 -10.69 -11.87 22.06
CA VAL A 213 -9.62 -11.69 21.05
C VAL A 213 -8.93 -13.05 20.86
N PRO A 214 -8.83 -13.57 19.61
CA PRO A 214 -8.11 -14.81 19.34
C PRO A 214 -6.65 -14.73 19.80
N VAL A 215 -6.07 -15.86 20.18
CA VAL A 215 -4.67 -15.91 20.61
C VAL A 215 -3.77 -15.64 19.41
N LEU A 216 -3.23 -14.42 19.35
CA LEU A 216 -2.25 -14.00 18.36
C LEU A 216 -0.86 -14.10 18.98
N GLU A 217 -0.16 -15.20 18.70
CA GLU A 217 1.16 -15.47 19.28
C GLU A 217 2.12 -14.29 19.12
N GLN A 218 2.86 -13.96 20.18
CA GLN A 218 3.85 -12.88 20.21
C GLN A 218 3.29 -11.46 19.97
N LEU A 219 1.97 -11.28 20.03
CA LEU A 219 1.39 -9.94 20.12
C LEU A 219 1.60 -9.43 21.55
N ALA A 220 2.49 -8.45 21.71
CA ALA A 220 2.62 -7.74 22.97
C ALA A 220 1.45 -6.76 23.15
N GLU A 221 0.95 -6.64 24.38
CA GLU A 221 0.12 -5.49 24.75
C GLU A 221 1.02 -4.26 24.80
N THR A 222 0.67 -3.23 24.05
CA THR A 222 1.46 -2.01 23.93
C THR A 222 0.59 -0.79 24.14
N GLU A 223 1.05 0.12 24.99
CA GLU A 223 0.40 1.40 25.24
C GLU A 223 0.34 2.24 23.95
N ILE A 224 -0.74 3.01 23.78
CA ILE A 224 -0.86 3.94 22.66
C ILE A 224 0.23 5.02 22.71
N LYS A 225 1.02 5.08 21.64
CA LYS A 225 2.09 6.06 21.40
C LYS A 225 1.94 6.64 20.00
N LEU A 226 1.42 7.86 19.95
CA LEU A 226 1.18 8.60 18.71
C LEU A 226 1.93 9.93 18.77
N ASP A 227 2.41 10.37 17.61
CA ASP A 227 3.14 11.63 17.50
C ASP A 227 2.16 12.79 17.68
N GLN A 228 2.57 13.81 18.44
CA GLN A 228 1.82 15.07 18.53
C GLN A 228 2.48 16.12 17.63
N PRO A 229 1.71 17.01 16.99
CA PRO A 229 2.30 18.10 16.25
C PRO A 229 2.98 19.08 17.22
N ALA A 230 3.93 19.88 16.70
CA ALA A 230 4.33 21.10 17.38
C ALA A 230 3.10 22.01 17.59
N ASP A 231 3.20 22.96 18.52
CA ASP A 231 2.09 23.88 18.85
C ASP A 231 1.45 24.44 17.57
N ILE A 232 0.21 24.00 17.32
CA ILE A 232 -0.50 24.25 16.06
C ILE A 232 -0.65 25.75 15.82
N ALA A 233 -0.73 26.57 16.87
CA ALA A 233 -0.86 28.02 16.72
C ALA A 233 0.44 28.66 16.20
N THR A 234 1.59 28.22 16.69
CA THR A 234 2.89 28.90 16.49
C THR A 234 3.83 28.19 15.51
N ALA A 235 3.62 26.91 15.24
CA ALA A 235 4.47 26.12 14.36
C ALA A 235 4.41 26.58 12.90
N ALA A 236 5.56 26.45 12.22
CA ALA A 236 5.72 26.78 10.82
C ALA A 236 4.98 25.78 9.91
N ASP A 237 4.41 26.26 8.81
CA ASP A 237 3.63 25.44 7.87
C ASP A 237 4.41 24.23 7.33
N GLY A 238 5.74 24.36 7.17
CA GLY A 238 6.59 23.27 6.72
C GLY A 238 6.69 22.11 7.71
N GLU A 239 6.75 22.41 9.01
CA GLU A 239 6.79 21.41 10.09
C GLU A 239 5.45 20.69 10.21
N LEU A 240 4.36 21.46 10.15
CA LEU A 240 3.00 20.95 10.13
C LEU A 240 2.73 20.06 8.90
N ALA A 241 3.23 20.46 7.72
CA ALA A 241 3.12 19.66 6.51
C ALA A 241 3.92 18.35 6.61
N ALA A 242 5.10 18.38 7.25
CA ALA A 242 5.91 17.20 7.51
C ALA A 242 5.21 16.24 8.49
N PHE A 243 4.58 16.78 9.55
CA PHE A 243 3.76 16.01 10.49
C PHE A 243 2.62 15.29 9.77
N VAL A 244 1.83 16.01 8.96
CA VAL A 244 0.72 15.44 8.17
C VAL A 244 1.22 14.32 7.25
N PHE A 245 2.33 14.54 6.56
CA PHE A 245 2.91 13.56 5.64
C PHE A 245 3.39 12.29 6.36
N ALA A 246 4.08 12.44 7.50
CA ALA A 246 4.61 11.33 8.28
C ALA A 246 3.50 10.50 8.95
N ASN A 247 2.42 11.17 9.39
CA ASN A 247 1.38 10.55 10.19
C ASN A 247 0.11 10.15 9.43
N LYS A 248 0.03 10.42 8.12
CA LYS A 248 -1.17 10.13 7.31
C LYS A 248 -1.72 8.72 7.47
N ASN A 249 -0.87 7.70 7.56
CA ASN A 249 -1.35 6.32 7.65
C ASN A 249 -1.77 5.94 9.07
N LYS A 250 -1.06 6.43 10.10
CA LYS A 250 -1.49 6.29 11.50
C LYS A 250 -2.84 6.98 11.70
N TYR A 251 -3.03 8.14 11.07
CA TYR A 251 -4.29 8.88 11.05
C TYR A 251 -5.45 8.07 10.46
N LEU A 252 -5.26 7.42 9.31
CA LEU A 252 -6.29 6.55 8.73
C LEU A 252 -6.70 5.40 9.67
N VAL A 253 -5.73 4.78 10.33
CA VAL A 253 -5.99 3.71 11.31
C VAL A 253 -6.71 4.25 12.54
N ALA A 254 -6.26 5.38 13.09
CA ALA A 254 -6.87 6.04 14.24
C ALA A 254 -8.33 6.45 13.98
N ARG A 255 -8.60 7.11 12.83
CA ARG A 255 -9.96 7.44 12.39
C ARG A 255 -10.83 6.20 12.20
N THR A 256 -10.27 5.11 11.67
CA THR A 256 -11.00 3.83 11.55
C THR A 256 -11.39 3.25 12.90
N ILE A 257 -10.48 3.31 13.89
CA ILE A 257 -10.80 2.88 15.27
C ILE A 257 -11.92 3.74 15.84
N GLN A 258 -11.85 5.06 15.66
CA GLN A 258 -12.86 6.00 16.13
C GLN A 258 -14.23 5.80 15.47
N GLU A 259 -14.28 5.44 14.18
CA GLU A 259 -15.55 5.21 13.46
C GLU A 259 -16.24 3.90 13.88
N PHE A 260 -15.47 2.84 14.16
CA PHE A 260 -16.03 1.50 14.41
C PHE A 260 -16.03 1.07 15.88
N SER A 261 -15.58 1.91 16.80
CA SER A 261 -15.65 1.68 18.25
C SER A 261 -16.72 2.56 18.89
N GLU A 262 -17.25 2.13 20.03
CA GLU A 262 -18.08 3.00 20.86
C GLU A 262 -17.20 4.09 21.48
N ALA A 263 -17.73 5.30 21.68
CA ALA A 263 -16.94 6.46 22.10
C ALA A 263 -16.17 6.23 23.41
N GLN A 264 -16.78 5.51 24.36
CA GLN A 264 -16.16 5.11 25.64
C GLN A 264 -14.98 4.13 25.50
N ASP A 265 -14.89 3.40 24.39
CA ASP A 265 -13.87 2.39 24.16
C ASP A 265 -12.63 2.94 23.42
N VAL A 266 -12.74 4.15 22.87
CA VAL A 266 -11.63 4.78 22.14
C VAL A 266 -10.67 5.38 23.17
N ASP A 267 -9.41 4.94 23.12
CA ASP A 267 -8.34 5.50 23.96
C ASP A 267 -8.26 7.03 23.74
N PRO A 268 -8.27 7.85 24.81
CA PRO A 268 -8.22 9.31 24.69
C PRO A 268 -7.06 9.84 23.85
N LYS A 269 -5.92 9.15 23.82
CA LYS A 269 -4.76 9.54 23.00
C LYS A 269 -5.04 9.40 21.50
N ILE A 270 -5.87 8.44 21.10
CA ILE A 270 -6.32 8.28 19.71
C ILE A 270 -7.23 9.45 19.33
N SER A 271 -8.20 9.77 20.18
CA SER A 271 -9.11 10.90 19.97
C SER A 271 -8.37 12.23 19.87
N GLN A 272 -7.42 12.47 20.77
CA GLN A 272 -6.58 13.69 20.75
C GLN A 272 -5.75 13.76 19.46
N PHE A 273 -5.06 12.68 19.09
CA PHE A 273 -4.25 12.64 17.88
C PHE A 273 -5.08 12.92 16.61
N VAL A 274 -6.30 12.37 16.53
CA VAL A 274 -7.20 12.65 15.41
C VAL A 274 -7.58 14.13 15.36
N GLN A 275 -7.97 14.72 16.49
CA GLN A 275 -8.33 16.13 16.58
C GLN A 275 -7.16 17.03 16.18
N ASP A 276 -5.97 16.75 16.69
CA ASP A 276 -4.74 17.49 16.37
C ASP A 276 -4.43 17.40 14.87
N TYR A 277 -4.50 16.20 14.30
CA TYR A 277 -4.26 16.01 12.87
C TYR A 277 -5.26 16.77 12.00
N GLN A 278 -6.55 16.73 12.36
CA GLN A 278 -7.61 17.48 11.65
C GLN A 278 -7.41 18.99 11.78
N ALA A 279 -7.05 19.50 12.96
CA ALA A 279 -6.74 20.91 13.18
C ALA A 279 -5.55 21.37 12.33
N VAL A 280 -4.50 20.55 12.24
CA VAL A 280 -3.35 20.84 11.36
C VAL A 280 -3.76 20.84 9.89
N CYS A 281 -4.57 19.88 9.44
CA CYS A 281 -5.09 19.86 8.07
C CYS A 281 -5.91 21.12 7.76
N GLN A 282 -6.77 21.55 8.67
CA GLN A 282 -7.56 22.79 8.53
C GLN A 282 -6.67 24.02 8.43
N LYS A 283 -5.65 24.16 9.31
CA LYS A 283 -4.69 25.26 9.24
C LYS A 283 -3.96 25.31 7.88
N LEU A 284 -3.61 24.15 7.33
CA LEU A 284 -2.94 24.04 6.03
C LEU A 284 -3.89 24.09 4.82
N GLY A 285 -5.20 24.28 5.02
CA GLY A 285 -6.20 24.28 3.95
C GLY A 285 -6.31 22.95 3.19
N LYS A 286 -6.05 21.83 3.87
CA LYS A 286 -6.13 20.47 3.31
C LYS A 286 -7.43 19.79 3.72
N GLU A 287 -8.03 19.06 2.78
CA GLU A 287 -9.17 18.18 3.05
C GLU A 287 -8.79 17.04 4.00
N ASP A 288 -9.79 16.49 4.70
CA ASP A 288 -9.62 15.30 5.52
C ASP A 288 -9.35 14.08 4.62
N LEU A 289 -8.14 13.54 4.73
CA LEU A 289 -7.70 12.41 3.91
C LEU A 289 -8.58 11.17 4.11
N TYR A 290 -9.09 10.96 5.32
CA TYR A 290 -9.93 9.82 5.64
C TYR A 290 -11.28 9.90 4.92
N ASP A 291 -11.91 11.07 4.97
CA ASP A 291 -13.21 11.31 4.36
C ASP A 291 -13.12 11.25 2.82
N LEU A 292 -12.02 11.77 2.25
CA LEU A 292 -11.72 11.65 0.83
C LEU A 292 -11.61 10.18 0.39
N TYR A 293 -10.88 9.36 1.16
CA TYR A 293 -10.72 7.93 0.88
C TYR A 293 -12.03 7.16 1.03
N LYS A 294 -12.84 7.47 2.05
CA LYS A 294 -14.12 6.81 2.25
C LYS A 294 -15.10 7.10 1.11
N SER A 295 -15.11 8.35 0.63
CA SER A 295 -15.93 8.77 -0.52
C SER A 295 -15.49 8.03 -1.80
N SER A 296 -14.19 8.03 -2.09
CA SER A 296 -13.61 7.29 -3.23
C SER A 296 -13.89 5.78 -3.17
N MET A 297 -13.88 5.18 -1.97
CA MET A 297 -14.21 3.76 -1.79
C MET A 297 -15.67 3.48 -2.14
N ALA A 298 -16.60 4.34 -1.70
CA ALA A 298 -18.02 4.18 -2.00
C ALA A 298 -18.27 4.20 -3.51
N GLU A 299 -17.64 5.13 -4.24
CA GLU A 299 -17.70 5.21 -5.70
C GLU A 299 -17.11 3.96 -6.36
N THR A 300 -15.92 3.53 -5.93
CA THR A 300 -15.24 2.34 -6.47
C THR A 300 -16.06 1.07 -6.24
N PHE A 301 -16.69 0.92 -5.08
CA PHE A 301 -17.49 -0.25 -4.77
C PHE A 301 -18.84 -0.25 -5.48
N ALA A 302 -19.45 0.92 -5.70
CA ALA A 302 -20.66 1.04 -6.52
C ALA A 302 -20.38 0.63 -7.98
N ALA A 303 -19.33 1.17 -8.59
CA ALA A 303 -18.96 0.85 -9.98
C ALA A 303 -18.71 -0.65 -10.22
N ASN A 304 -18.14 -1.35 -9.25
CA ASN A 304 -17.90 -2.80 -9.34
C ASN A 304 -19.18 -3.65 -9.19
N GLN A 305 -20.24 -3.13 -8.55
CA GLN A 305 -21.52 -3.84 -8.49
C GLN A 305 -22.26 -3.75 -9.82
N ASP A 306 -22.16 -2.61 -10.51
CA ASP A 306 -22.82 -2.40 -11.80
C ASP A 306 -22.17 -3.23 -12.92
N SER A 307 -20.84 -3.36 -12.92
CA SER A 307 -20.14 -4.25 -13.87
C SER A 307 -20.49 -5.72 -13.68
N THR A 308 -20.69 -6.18 -12.44
CA THR A 308 -21.07 -7.57 -12.14
C THR A 308 -22.52 -7.88 -12.54
N LYS A 309 -23.40 -6.88 -12.58
CA LYS A 309 -24.80 -7.04 -13.03
C LYS A 309 -24.94 -7.05 -14.56
N GLN A 310 -24.05 -6.38 -15.29
CA GLN A 310 -24.07 -6.36 -16.75
C GLN A 310 -23.49 -7.63 -17.40
N GLU A 311 -22.75 -8.45 -16.67
CA GLU A 311 -22.17 -9.72 -17.16
C GLU A 311 -23.02 -10.97 -16.84
N ALA A 312 -24.20 -10.84 -16.22
CA ALA A 312 -25.11 -11.98 -16.06
C ALA A 312 -25.82 -12.27 -17.40
N PRO A 313 -25.62 -13.44 -18.04
CA PRO A 313 -26.23 -13.72 -19.33
C PRO A 313 -27.73 -13.92 -19.16
N GLU A 314 -28.52 -13.21 -19.99
CA GLU A 314 -29.87 -13.60 -20.39
C GLU A 314 -29.82 -15.01 -21.02
N THR A 315 -29.83 -16.04 -20.18
CA THR A 315 -30.11 -17.42 -20.59
C THR A 315 -31.06 -18.05 -19.58
N ALA A 316 -32.29 -17.54 -19.60
CA ALA A 316 -33.45 -18.26 -19.09
C ALA A 316 -34.67 -17.77 -19.88
N ASN A 317 -34.80 -18.26 -21.13
CA ASN A 317 -36.06 -18.52 -21.83
C ASN A 317 -35.76 -19.01 -23.25
N ALA A 318 -35.63 -20.33 -23.39
CA ALA A 318 -35.92 -21.07 -24.61
C ALA A 318 -36.43 -22.45 -24.18
#